data_AF-A0A9E0RY32-F1
#
_entry.id   AF-A0A9E0RY32-F1
#
_cell.length_a   1.000
_cell.length_b   1.000
_cell.length_c   1.000
_cell.angle_alpha   90.00
_cell.angle_beta   90.00
_cell.angle_gamma   90.00
#
_symmetry.space_group_name_H-M   'P 1'
#
loop_
_entity.id
_entity.type
_entity.pdbx_description
1 polymer ?
#
loop_
_entity_poly.entity_id
_entity_poly.type
_entity_poly.pdbx_seq_one_letter_code
_entity_poly.pdbx_strand_id
1 'polypeptide(L)'
;CSSCAVLDPKLRDVVPGFDGRAVEFTKFDFSIGQPDRLLDKAAALGIEQVYLENKGRTGFMALIDRRDQRVVAIISMRDTQDAIRDKIETAIKTVSKPLEDLPV
;
A
#
# COMPACT_ATOMS: atom_id res chain seq x y z
N CYS A 1 12.73 7.97 -10.32
CA CYS A 1 12.75 6.74 -9.50
C CYS A 1 12.75 5.53 -10.44
N SER A 2 13.84 4.75 -10.51
CA SER A 2 13.96 3.57 -11.39
C SER A 2 13.04 2.42 -10.98
N SER A 3 12.95 2.13 -9.68
CA SER A 3 12.04 1.11 -9.14
C SER A 3 10.58 1.39 -9.46
N CYS A 4 10.17 2.66 -9.41
CA CYS A 4 8.82 3.09 -9.75
C CYS A 4 8.52 2.85 -11.25
N ALA A 5 9.48 3.08 -12.15
CA ALA A 5 9.30 2.82 -13.57
C ALA A 5 9.05 1.33 -13.89
N VAL A 6 9.55 0.41 -13.05
CA VAL A 6 9.31 -1.04 -13.17
C VAL A 6 8.02 -1.47 -12.49
N LEU A 7 7.70 -0.88 -11.33
CA LEU A 7 6.55 -1.27 -10.52
C LEU A 7 5.23 -0.67 -11.02
N ASP A 8 5.22 0.59 -11.44
CA ASP A 8 4.01 1.32 -11.85
C ASP A 8 3.23 0.61 -12.98
N PRO A 9 3.86 0.06 -14.05
CA PRO A 9 3.13 -0.70 -15.07
C PRO A 9 2.45 -1.95 -14.51
N LYS A 10 3.15 -2.71 -13.65
CA LYS A 10 2.60 -3.92 -13.03
C LYS A 10 1.37 -3.60 -12.17
N LEU A 11 1.45 -2.52 -11.39
CA LEU A 11 0.32 -2.06 -10.56
C LEU A 11 -0.85 -1.59 -11.42
N ARG A 12 -0.59 -0.88 -12.52
CA ARG A 12 -1.64 -0.41 -13.44
C ARG A 12 -2.46 -1.56 -14.01
N ASP A 13 -1.81 -2.69 -14.29
CA ASP A 13 -2.48 -3.87 -14.84
C ASP A 13 -3.24 -4.67 -13.76
N VAL A 14 -2.75 -4.66 -12.52
CA VAL A 14 -3.30 -5.48 -11.43
C VAL A 14 -4.40 -4.79 -10.63
N VAL A 15 -4.20 -3.51 -10.28
CA VAL A 15 -5.09 -2.76 -9.36
C VAL A 15 -6.55 -2.71 -9.81
N PRO A 16 -6.88 -2.47 -11.10
CA PRO A 16 -8.28 -2.44 -11.54
C PRO A 16 -9.06 -3.73 -11.28
N GLY A 17 -8.38 -4.87 -11.17
CA GLY A 17 -9.00 -6.15 -10.82
C GLY A 17 -9.54 -6.21 -9.38
N PHE A 18 -9.24 -5.21 -8.55
CA PHE A 18 -9.70 -5.10 -7.17
C PHE A 18 -10.73 -3.98 -6.95
N ASP A 19 -11.25 -3.37 -8.02
CA ASP A 19 -12.29 -2.36 -7.91
C ASP A 19 -13.54 -2.93 -7.20
N GLY A 20 -14.08 -2.15 -6.26
CA GLY A 20 -15.23 -2.57 -5.43
C GLY A 20 -14.91 -3.60 -4.34
N ARG A 21 -13.64 -3.98 -4.16
CA ARG A 21 -13.19 -4.82 -3.04
C ARG A 21 -12.85 -3.96 -1.82
N ALA A 22 -12.65 -4.60 -0.67
CA ALA A 22 -12.26 -3.94 0.59
C ALA A 22 -10.78 -3.48 0.59
N VAL A 23 -10.38 -2.68 -0.39
CA VAL A 23 -9.04 -2.10 -0.52
C VAL A 23 -9.13 -0.74 -1.23
N GLU A 24 -8.37 0.23 -0.75
CA GLU A 24 -8.25 1.56 -1.36
C GLU A 24 -6.80 1.78 -1.79
N PHE A 25 -6.58 2.18 -3.04
CA PHE A 25 -5.24 2.40 -3.59
C PHE A 25 -4.92 3.89 -3.68
N THR A 26 -3.89 4.33 -2.96
CA THR A 26 -3.43 5.72 -2.96
C THR A 26 -1.95 5.80 -3.34
N LYS A 27 -1.62 6.67 -4.31
CA LYS A 27 -0.23 7.03 -4.64
C LYS A 27 0.24 8.22 -3.82
N PHE A 28 1.44 8.09 -3.26
CA PHE A 28 2.22 9.19 -2.69
C PHE A 28 3.36 9.52 -3.65
N ASP A 29 3.25 10.65 -4.34
CA ASP A 29 4.24 11.10 -5.31
C ASP A 29 5.19 12.11 -4.67
N PHE A 30 6.47 11.77 -4.61
CA PHE A 30 7.53 12.59 -4.02
C PHE A 30 8.35 13.37 -5.05
N SER A 31 7.94 13.36 -6.33
CA SER A 31 8.76 13.93 -7.41
C SER A 31 8.99 15.44 -7.26
N ILE A 32 8.05 16.25 -6.74
CA ILE A 32 8.24 17.69 -6.46
C ILE A 32 7.30 18.21 -5.35
N GLY A 33 7.87 18.76 -4.26
CA GLY A 33 7.50 20.10 -3.75
C GLY A 33 6.40 20.32 -2.71
N GLN A 34 5.73 19.34 -2.09
CA GLN A 34 4.72 19.63 -1.03
C GLN A 34 4.63 18.53 0.05
N PRO A 35 5.65 18.37 0.91
CA PRO A 35 5.66 17.34 1.95
C PRO A 35 4.47 17.46 2.91
N ASP A 36 4.04 18.69 3.22
CA ASP A 36 2.92 18.92 4.15
C ASP A 36 1.60 18.40 3.57
N ARG A 37 1.37 18.57 2.25
CA ARG A 37 0.18 18.01 1.59
C ARG A 37 0.17 16.48 1.56
N LEU A 38 1.34 15.85 1.52
CA LEU A 38 1.43 14.39 1.61
C LEU A 38 1.18 13.90 3.05
N LEU A 39 1.60 14.65 4.06
CA LEU A 39 1.28 14.35 5.45
C LEU A 39 -0.22 14.49 5.71
N ASP A 40 -0.84 15.60 5.27
CA ASP A 40 -2.29 15.81 5.39
C ASP A 40 -3.08 14.69 4.71
N LYS A 41 -2.61 14.23 3.55
CA LYS A 41 -3.19 13.09 2.83
C LYS A 41 -3.09 11.80 3.64
N ALA A 42 -1.95 11.54 4.29
CA ALA A 42 -1.78 10.38 5.14
C ALA A 42 -2.68 10.43 6.39
N ALA A 43 -2.80 11.61 7.00
CA ALA A 43 -3.69 11.84 8.14
C ALA A 43 -5.17 11.62 7.78
N ALA A 44 -5.63 12.13 6.64
CA ALA A 44 -7.01 11.91 6.15
C ALA A 44 -7.33 10.42 5.91
N LEU A 45 -6.31 9.62 5.58
CA LEU A 45 -6.43 8.17 5.41
C LEU A 45 -6.26 7.39 6.72
N GLY A 46 -5.86 8.04 7.82
CA GLY A 46 -5.57 7.41 9.10
C GLY A 46 -4.32 6.53 9.08
N ILE A 47 -3.32 6.86 8.25
CA ILE A 47 -2.05 6.11 8.10
C ILE A 47 -0.82 6.99 8.39
N GLU A 48 -1.00 8.06 9.17
CA GLU A 48 0.02 9.07 9.45
C GLU A 48 1.30 8.45 10.02
N GLN A 49 1.18 7.51 10.98
CA GLN A 49 2.34 6.88 11.62
C GLN A 49 3.17 6.10 10.59
N VAL A 50 2.52 5.28 9.77
CA VAL A 50 3.19 4.50 8.72
C VAL A 50 3.83 5.42 7.68
N TYR A 51 3.16 6.52 7.34
CA TYR A 51 3.72 7.51 6.43
C TYR A 51 4.99 8.14 7.01
N LEU A 52 4.99 8.56 8.27
CA LEU A 52 6.14 9.16 8.95
C LEU A 52 7.33 8.18 9.01
N GLU A 53 7.09 6.92 9.35
CA GLU A 53 8.11 5.87 9.42
C GLU A 53 8.76 5.55 8.07
N ASN A 54 8.04 5.79 6.97
CA ASN A 54 8.49 5.46 5.62
C ASN A 54 8.77 6.70 4.76
N LYS A 55 8.65 7.90 5.30
CA LYS A 55 8.82 9.16 4.57
C LYS A 55 10.19 9.21 3.89
N GLY A 56 10.20 9.59 2.62
CA GLY A 56 11.41 9.66 1.80
C GLY A 56 11.85 8.33 1.17
N ARG A 57 11.24 7.20 1.55
CA ARG A 57 11.41 5.93 0.84
C ARG A 57 10.45 5.89 -0.36
N THR A 58 10.91 5.38 -1.50
CA THR A 58 10.12 5.29 -2.75
C THR A 58 10.31 3.93 -3.42
N GLY A 59 9.50 3.63 -4.43
CA GLY A 59 9.66 2.40 -5.24
C GLY A 59 9.03 1.14 -4.66
N PHE A 60 8.05 1.31 -3.77
CA PHE A 60 7.27 0.21 -3.18
C PHE A 60 5.83 0.66 -2.96
N MET A 61 4.95 -0.30 -2.70
CA MET A 61 3.59 -0.11 -2.20
C MET A 61 3.46 -0.87 -0.89
N ALA A 62 3.00 -0.20 0.17
CA ALA A 62 2.65 -0.85 1.43
C ALA A 62 1.16 -1.18 1.45
N LEU A 63 0.83 -2.43 1.79
CA LEU A 63 -0.52 -2.81 2.18
C LEU A 63 -0.64 -2.59 3.68
N ILE A 64 -1.63 -1.81 4.10
CA ILE A 64 -1.77 -1.33 5.48
C ILE A 64 -3.15 -1.73 5.98
N ASP A 65 -3.21 -2.36 7.14
CA ASP A 65 -4.44 -2.49 7.90
C ASP A 65 -4.73 -1.16 8.61
N ARG A 66 -5.82 -0.49 8.23
CA ARG A 66 -6.15 0.85 8.76
C ARG A 66 -6.61 0.83 10.21
N ARG A 67 -6.97 -0.34 10.77
CA ARG A 67 -7.48 -0.47 12.14
C ARG A 67 -6.38 -0.21 13.17
N ASP A 68 -5.18 -0.71 12.91
CA ASP A 68 -4.02 -0.67 13.80
C ASP A 68 -2.79 -0.01 13.14
N GLN A 69 -2.95 0.52 11.92
CA GLN A 69 -1.87 1.08 11.09
C GLN A 69 -0.72 0.09 10.85
N ARG A 70 -0.99 -1.21 10.86
CA ARG A 70 0.04 -2.23 10.65
C ARG A 70 0.28 -2.46 9.16
N VAL A 71 1.55 -2.47 8.77
CA VAL A 71 1.96 -2.91 7.42
C VAL A 71 1.82 -4.42 7.33
N VAL A 72 0.86 -4.90 6.51
CA VAL A 72 0.60 -6.35 6.34
C VAL A 72 1.44 -6.97 5.22
N ALA A 73 1.83 -6.16 4.23
CA ALA A 73 2.73 -6.60 3.17
C ALA A 73 3.42 -5.41 2.48
N ILE A 74 4.58 -5.68 1.89
CA ILE A 74 5.25 -4.76 0.98
C ILE A 74 5.30 -5.38 -0.42
N ILE A 75 4.90 -4.59 -1.40
CA ILE A 75 5.01 -4.85 -2.83
C ILE A 75 6.16 -4.01 -3.38
N SER A 76 7.05 -4.61 -4.15
CA SER A 76 8.24 -3.96 -4.70
C SER A 76 8.44 -4.31 -6.18
N MET A 77 9.42 -3.68 -6.83
CA MET A 77 9.77 -3.97 -8.22
C MET A 77 10.13 -5.46 -8.49
N ARG A 78 10.51 -6.21 -7.45
CA ARG A 78 10.86 -7.65 -7.54
C ARG A 78 9.65 -8.55 -7.68
N ASP A 79 8.45 -8.08 -7.32
CA ASP A 79 7.24 -8.87 -7.41
C ASP A 79 6.75 -8.98 -8.86
N THR A 80 6.28 -10.17 -9.24
CA THR A 80 5.55 -10.39 -10.50
C THR A 80 4.11 -9.91 -10.36
N GLN A 81 3.37 -9.76 -11.47
CA GLN A 81 1.95 -9.38 -11.39
C GLN A 81 1.13 -10.37 -10.57
N ASP A 82 1.38 -11.68 -10.73
CA ASP A 82 0.70 -12.72 -9.95
C ASP A 82 1.03 -12.61 -8.46
N ALA A 83 2.31 -12.42 -8.10
CA ALA A 83 2.70 -12.22 -6.71
C ALA A 83 2.08 -10.95 -6.09
N ILE A 84 1.89 -9.88 -6.88
CA ILE A 84 1.18 -8.67 -6.45
C ILE A 84 -0.29 -9.01 -6.17
N ARG A 85 -0.98 -9.71 -7.09
CA ARG A 85 -2.38 -10.13 -6.88
C ARG A 85 -2.53 -10.97 -5.61
N ASP A 86 -1.67 -11.96 -5.44
CA ASP A 86 -1.71 -12.88 -4.30
C ASP A 86 -1.50 -12.13 -2.98
N LYS A 87 -0.58 -11.16 -2.93
CA LYS A 87 -0.36 -10.32 -1.76
C LYS A 87 -1.59 -9.49 -1.41
N ILE A 88 -2.22 -8.85 -2.40
CA ILE A 88 -3.43 -8.04 -2.18
C ILE A 88 -4.59 -8.93 -1.72
N GLU A 89 -4.81 -10.08 -2.36
CA GLU A 89 -5.85 -11.03 -1.95
C GLU A 89 -5.64 -11.54 -0.52
N THR A 90 -4.41 -11.93 -0.20
CA THR A 90 -4.05 -12.43 1.12
C THR A 90 -4.25 -11.34 2.17
N ALA A 91 -3.86 -10.10 1.88
CA ALA A 91 -4.09 -8.96 2.76
C ALA A 91 -5.59 -8.74 3.02
N ILE A 92 -6.43 -8.72 1.97
CA ILE A 92 -7.88 -8.56 2.12
C ILE A 92 -8.46 -9.70 2.99
N LYS A 93 -8.07 -10.96 2.73
CA LYS A 93 -8.54 -12.12 3.50
C LYS A 93 -8.09 -12.08 4.97
N THR A 94 -6.89 -11.58 5.23
CA THR A 94 -6.31 -11.49 6.58
C THR A 94 -6.95 -10.37 7.38
N VAL A 95 -7.08 -9.18 6.79
CA VAL A 95 -7.64 -8.00 7.45
C VAL A 95 -9.16 -8.10 7.64
N SER A 96 -9.86 -8.84 6.77
CA SER A 96 -11.31 -9.09 6.95
C SER A 96 -11.63 -9.98 8.15
N LYS A 97 -10.65 -10.64 8.77
CA LYS A 97 -10.88 -11.40 10.00
C LYS A 97 -10.97 -10.46 11.21
N PRO A 98 -11.84 -10.78 12.19
CA PRO A 98 -11.78 -10.15 13.51
C PRO A 98 -10.36 -10.21 14.07
N LEU A 99 -9.94 -9.17 14.80
CA LEU A 99 -8.61 -9.11 15.42
C LEU A 99 -8.36 -10.31 16.36
N GLU A 100 -9.42 -10.91 16.89
CA GLU A 100 -9.42 -12.08 17.77
C GLU A 100 -9.06 -13.40 17.06
N ASP A 101 -9.14 -13.44 15.72
CA ASP A 101 -8.97 -14.66 14.89
C ASP A 101 -7.63 -14.69 14.13
N LEU A 102 -6.71 -13.76 14.42
CA LEU A 102 -5.37 -13.75 13.83
C LEU A 102 -4.39 -14.58 14.67
N PRO A 103 -3.61 -15.50 14.07
CA PRO A 103 -2.59 -16.23 14.82
C PRO A 103 -1.52 -15.25 15.32
N VAL A 104 -1.21 -15.36 16.62
CA VAL A 104 -0.14 -14.62 17.33
C VAL A 104 1.24 -15.06 16.84
#